data_AF-A0A2E1P8G0-F1
#
_entry.id   AF-A0A2E1P8G0-F1
#
_cell.length_a   1.000
_cell.length_b   1.000
_cell.length_c   1.000
_cell.angle_alpha   90.00
_cell.angle_beta   90.00
_cell.angle_gamma   90.00
#
_symmetry.space_group_name_H-M   'P 1'
#
loop_
_entity.id
_entity.type
_entity.pdbx_description
1 polymer ?
#
loop_
_entity_poly.entity_id
_entity_poly.type
_entity_poly.pdbx_seq_one_letter_code
_entity_poly.pdbx_strand_id
1 'polypeptide(L)'
;MVNNKGVSVIESLVCMVIIGIGFVAMMQLSAYSIGAMDRSIEKNKFNFSSEMIMEAMIGDPENASDYGSVEVGCSYSSAPGSTLQSKQKDKWKKILNENNLIKFNAGSGNKDQKRPCKAADVKKTFVNQNGDRVLGRVNFFTGKGKRKKYLGVVVK
;
A
#
# COMPACT_ATOMS: atom_id res chain seq x y z
N MET A 1 15.77 43.58 45.11
CA MET A 1 16.38 42.25 45.30
C MET A 1 15.36 41.21 44.88
N VAL A 2 15.65 40.45 43.82
CA VAL A 2 14.73 39.43 43.31
C VAL A 2 14.92 38.17 44.16
N ASN A 3 13.91 37.81 44.96
CA ASN A 3 13.88 36.57 45.73
C ASN A 3 13.70 35.38 44.77
N ASN A 4 14.81 34.78 44.34
CA ASN A 4 14.79 33.48 43.67
C ASN A 4 14.40 32.41 44.70
N LYS A 5 13.10 32.13 44.82
CA LYS A 5 12.61 30.98 45.60
C LYS A 5 13.02 29.72 44.84
N GLY A 6 13.99 28.97 45.36
CA GLY A 6 14.39 27.69 44.80
C GLY A 6 13.25 26.66 44.88
N VAL A 7 13.23 25.71 43.94
CA VAL A 7 12.26 24.59 43.93
C VAL A 7 12.59 23.65 45.09
N SER A 8 11.57 23.28 45.88
CA SER A 8 11.74 22.32 46.98
C SER A 8 11.99 20.91 46.43
N VAL A 9 12.79 20.09 47.13
CA VAL A 9 13.13 18.72 46.69
C VAL A 9 11.89 17.86 46.41
N ILE A 10 10.81 18.08 47.17
CA ILE A 10 9.57 17.31 46.98
C ILE A 10 8.79 17.77 45.74
N GLU A 11 8.88 19.06 45.41
CA GLU A 11 8.24 19.67 44.26
C GLU A 11 8.93 19.23 42.95
N SER A 12 10.27 19.15 42.95
CA SER A 12 11.01 18.60 41.81
C SER A 12 10.79 17.10 41.61
N LEU A 13 10.60 16.33 42.69
CA LEU A 13 10.31 14.89 42.62
C LEU A 13 8.95 14.61 41.97
N VAL A 14 7.91 15.34 42.35
CA VAL A 14 6.57 15.20 41.73
C VAL A 14 6.60 15.59 40.25
N CYS A 15 7.29 16.69 39.91
CA CYS A 15 7.47 17.11 38.52
C CYS A 15 8.18 16.05 37.66
N MET A 16 9.22 15.39 38.20
CA MET A 16 9.96 14.35 37.48
C MET A 16 9.09 13.13 37.17
N VAL A 17 8.25 12.71 38.13
CA VAL A 17 7.33 11.58 37.95
C VAL A 17 6.27 11.89 36.89
N ILE A 18 5.68 13.10 36.91
CA ILE A 18 4.66 13.50 35.94
C ILE A 18 5.22 13.53 34.52
N ILE A 19 6.41 14.10 34.32
CA ILE A 19 7.08 14.14 33.01
C ILE A 19 7.43 12.72 32.54
N GLY A 20 7.91 11.86 33.45
CA GLY A 20 8.26 10.47 33.14
C GLY A 20 7.08 9.66 32.61
N ILE A 21 5.93 9.73 33.29
CA ILE A 21 4.71 9.02 32.86
C ILE A 21 4.20 9.59 31.53
N GLY A 22 4.19 10.93 31.37
CA GLY A 22 3.77 11.58 30.13
C GLY A 22 4.64 11.19 28.93
N PHE A 23 5.96 11.09 29.14
CA PHE A 23 6.90 10.71 28.09
C PHE A 23 6.68 9.26 27.63
N VAL A 24 6.49 8.33 28.57
CA VAL A 24 6.20 6.92 28.26
C VAL A 24 4.87 6.78 27.50
N ALA A 25 3.82 7.50 27.93
CA ALA A 25 2.53 7.49 27.26
C ALA A 25 2.62 8.00 25.81
N MET A 26 3.35 9.10 25.59
CA MET A 26 3.56 9.66 24.25
C MET A 26 4.34 8.71 23.32
N MET A 27 5.37 8.01 23.83
CA MET A 27 6.11 7.03 23.03
C MET A 27 5.22 5.87 22.56
N GLN A 28 4.37 5.35 23.44
CA GLN A 28 3.44 4.27 23.08
C GLN A 28 2.39 4.72 22.07
N LEU A 29 1.83 5.92 22.26
CA LEU A 29 0.87 6.51 21.32
C LEU A 29 1.50 6.74 19.94
N SER A 30 2.75 7.19 19.91
CA SER A 30 3.51 7.38 18.66
C SER A 30 3.73 6.07 17.93
N ALA A 31 4.16 5.01 18.65
CA ALA A 31 4.35 3.69 18.07
C ALA A 31 3.04 3.10 17.51
N TYR A 32 1.93 3.25 18.23
CA TYR A 32 0.61 2.83 17.75
C TYR A 32 0.16 3.63 16.52
N SER A 33 0.34 4.95 16.54
CA SER A 33 -0.03 5.84 15.44
C SER A 33 0.71 5.51 14.16
N ILE A 34 2.02 5.23 14.23
CA ILE A 34 2.82 4.79 13.09
C ILE A 34 2.25 3.49 12.51
N GLY A 35 1.95 2.50 13.37
CA GLY A 35 1.39 1.22 12.92
C GLY A 35 -0.04 1.31 12.36
N ALA A 36 -0.86 2.25 12.85
CA ALA A 36 -2.20 2.51 12.32
C ALA A 36 -2.14 3.26 10.98
N MET A 37 -1.26 4.26 10.88
CA MET A 37 -1.04 5.06 9.69
C MET A 37 -0.48 4.20 8.55
N ASP A 38 0.47 3.31 8.84
CA ASP A 38 1.01 2.39 7.86
C ASP A 38 -0.07 1.51 7.21
N ARG A 39 -1.01 0.98 8.01
CA ARG A 39 -2.17 0.22 7.51
C ARG A 39 -3.18 1.07 6.74
N SER A 40 -3.32 2.35 7.07
CA SER A 40 -4.20 3.28 6.34
C SER A 40 -3.61 3.59 4.96
N ILE A 41 -2.31 3.86 4.90
CA ILE A 41 -1.57 4.08 3.65
C ILE A 41 -1.68 2.86 2.75
N GLU A 42 -1.61 1.63 3.29
CA GLU A 42 -1.85 0.39 2.51
C GLU A 42 -3.20 0.40 1.81
N LYS A 43 -4.27 0.69 2.55
CA LYS A 43 -5.63 0.67 2.01
C LYS A 43 -5.83 1.75 0.94
N ASN A 44 -5.23 2.92 1.15
CA ASN A 44 -5.38 4.04 0.22
C ASN A 44 -4.58 3.81 -1.06
N LYS A 45 -3.30 3.43 -0.94
CA LYS A 45 -2.45 3.07 -2.10
C LYS A 45 -3.08 1.96 -2.94
N PHE A 46 -3.65 0.99 -2.25
CA PHE A 46 -4.41 -0.06 -2.90
C PHE A 46 -5.59 0.48 -3.68
N ASN A 47 -6.40 1.35 -3.06
CA ASN A 47 -7.60 1.89 -3.68
C ASN A 47 -7.26 2.63 -4.97
N PHE A 48 -6.26 3.52 -4.92
CA PHE A 48 -5.77 4.22 -6.10
C PHE A 48 -5.22 3.26 -7.18
N SER A 49 -4.48 2.22 -6.80
CA SER A 49 -3.94 1.26 -7.78
C SER A 49 -5.05 0.45 -8.46
N SER A 50 -6.08 0.05 -7.71
CA SER A 50 -7.23 -0.65 -8.29
C SER A 50 -8.07 0.27 -9.19
N GLU A 51 -8.30 1.52 -8.78
CA GLU A 51 -9.02 2.51 -9.59
C GLU A 51 -8.29 2.80 -10.89
N MET A 52 -6.97 2.98 -10.86
CA MET A 52 -6.17 3.20 -12.07
C MET A 52 -6.23 2.02 -13.06
N ILE A 53 -6.22 0.78 -12.56
CA ILE A 53 -6.35 -0.42 -13.41
C ILE A 53 -7.76 -0.50 -13.99
N MET A 54 -8.78 -0.18 -13.19
CA MET A 54 -10.17 -0.21 -13.62
C MET A 54 -10.49 0.89 -14.62
N GLU A 55 -10.04 2.11 -14.41
CA GLU A 55 -10.18 3.23 -15.37
C GLU A 55 -9.60 2.85 -16.73
N ALA A 56 -8.41 2.25 -16.72
CA ALA A 56 -7.78 1.78 -17.94
C ALA A 56 -8.52 0.62 -18.64
N MET A 57 -9.27 -0.21 -17.90
CA MET A 57 -10.13 -1.25 -18.49
C MET A 57 -11.44 -0.69 -19.05
N ILE A 58 -12.01 0.34 -18.41
CA ILE A 58 -13.24 1.01 -18.87
C ILE A 58 -12.94 1.85 -20.13
N GLY A 59 -11.75 2.45 -20.21
CA GLY A 59 -11.34 3.27 -21.36
C GLY A 59 -11.14 2.49 -22.66
N ASP A 60 -11.10 1.15 -22.62
CA ASP A 60 -10.90 0.28 -23.78
C ASP A 60 -11.71 -1.02 -23.63
N PRO A 61 -13.06 -0.94 -23.78
CA PRO A 61 -13.95 -2.09 -23.59
C PRO A 61 -13.76 -3.16 -24.69
N GLU A 62 -13.39 -2.76 -25.90
CA GLU A 62 -13.18 -3.65 -27.06
C GLU A 62 -12.02 -4.63 -26.83
N ASN A 63 -10.94 -4.18 -26.18
CA ASN A 63 -9.79 -5.03 -25.85
C ASN A 63 -9.81 -5.53 -24.40
N ALA A 64 -10.94 -5.40 -23.69
CA ALA A 64 -11.03 -5.72 -22.26
C ALA A 64 -10.65 -7.17 -21.94
N SER A 65 -11.00 -8.12 -22.81
CA SER A 65 -10.63 -9.54 -22.68
C SER A 65 -9.12 -9.74 -22.56
N ASP A 66 -8.34 -8.95 -23.30
CA ASP A 66 -6.89 -9.04 -23.28
C ASP A 66 -6.34 -8.60 -21.93
N TYR A 67 -6.96 -7.65 -21.23
CA TYR A 67 -6.51 -7.16 -19.93
C TYR A 67 -6.81 -8.11 -18.75
N GLY A 68 -7.52 -9.21 -19.00
CA GLY A 68 -8.14 -10.06 -17.97
C GLY A 68 -7.25 -10.96 -17.13
N SER A 69 -5.96 -11.13 -17.46
CA SER A 69 -5.11 -12.18 -16.85
C SER A 69 -3.79 -11.64 -16.32
N VAL A 70 -3.83 -10.59 -15.51
CA VAL A 70 -2.63 -10.05 -14.84
C VAL A 70 -2.53 -10.64 -13.44
N GLU A 71 -1.60 -11.57 -13.27
CA GLU A 71 -1.22 -12.11 -11.96
C GLU A 71 0.15 -11.57 -11.53
N VAL A 72 0.22 -11.05 -10.30
CA VAL A 72 1.44 -10.53 -9.68
C VAL A 72 1.60 -11.12 -8.29
N GLY A 73 2.71 -11.83 -8.08
CA GLY A 73 3.12 -12.32 -6.77
C GLY A 73 4.06 -11.34 -6.05
N CYS A 74 5.03 -11.86 -5.31
CA CYS A 74 6.00 -11.06 -4.56
C CYS A 74 7.22 -10.61 -5.36
N SER A 75 7.40 -11.13 -6.55
CA SER A 75 8.47 -10.75 -7.47
C SER A 75 7.87 -10.28 -8.79
N TYR A 76 8.57 -9.35 -9.42
CA TYR A 76 8.24 -8.85 -10.75
C TYR A 76 9.49 -8.94 -11.60
N SER A 77 9.33 -9.53 -12.77
CA SER A 77 10.24 -9.37 -13.89
C SER A 77 9.55 -8.48 -14.93
N SER A 78 10.30 -7.52 -15.45
CA SER A 78 9.86 -6.68 -16.56
C SER A 78 9.82 -7.51 -17.84
N ALA A 79 8.62 -7.65 -18.40
CA ALA A 79 8.40 -8.31 -19.69
C ALA A 79 7.45 -7.42 -20.53
N PRO A 80 7.92 -6.24 -20.97
CA PRO A 80 7.14 -5.38 -21.84
C PRO A 80 7.00 -6.07 -23.20
N GLY A 81 5.78 -6.44 -23.58
CA GLY A 81 5.52 -6.94 -24.93
C GLY A 81 5.50 -5.81 -25.97
N SER A 82 5.30 -6.19 -27.23
CA SER A 82 5.26 -5.26 -28.36
C SER A 82 3.95 -4.47 -28.46
N THR A 83 2.84 -5.00 -27.94
CA THR A 83 1.49 -4.41 -28.05
C THR A 83 1.19 -3.42 -26.91
N LEU A 84 0.31 -2.44 -27.14
CA LEU A 84 -0.13 -1.47 -26.12
C LEU A 84 -0.65 -2.16 -24.85
N GLN A 85 -1.48 -3.18 -25.02
CA GLN A 85 -2.08 -3.97 -23.94
C GLN A 85 -0.98 -4.61 -23.07
N SER A 86 0.04 -5.19 -23.70
CA SER A 86 1.14 -5.85 -22.98
C SER A 86 2.02 -4.86 -22.20
N LYS A 87 2.27 -3.66 -22.74
CA LYS A 87 2.97 -2.58 -22.04
C LYS A 87 2.17 -2.07 -20.86
N GLN A 88 0.85 -1.97 -21.00
CA GLN A 88 -0.04 -1.51 -19.96
C GLN A 88 -0.14 -2.53 -18.82
N LYS A 89 -0.23 -3.82 -19.14
CA LYS A 89 -0.09 -4.91 -18.15
C LYS A 89 1.24 -4.81 -17.41
N ASP A 90 2.36 -4.63 -18.11
CA ASP A 90 3.68 -4.50 -17.48
C ASP A 90 3.76 -3.29 -16.54
N LYS A 91 3.19 -2.14 -16.94
CA LYS A 91 3.03 -0.96 -16.09
C LYS A 91 2.23 -1.26 -14.83
N TRP A 92 1.11 -1.97 -14.94
CA TRP A 92 0.30 -2.39 -13.79
C TRP A 92 1.09 -3.33 -12.88
N LYS A 93 1.78 -4.32 -13.45
CA LYS A 93 2.62 -5.25 -12.68
C LYS A 93 3.71 -4.51 -11.89
N LYS A 94 4.35 -3.51 -12.50
CA LYS A 94 5.34 -2.65 -11.83
C LYS A 94 4.75 -1.89 -10.65
N ILE A 95 3.58 -1.24 -10.85
CA ILE A 95 2.88 -0.48 -9.81
C ILE A 95 2.43 -1.41 -8.67
N LEU A 96 1.86 -2.57 -9.02
CA LEU A 96 1.40 -3.58 -8.06
C LEU A 96 2.54 -4.21 -7.27
N ASN A 97 3.74 -4.34 -7.85
CA ASN A 97 4.92 -4.86 -7.17
C ASN A 97 5.68 -3.79 -6.36
N GLU A 98 5.22 -2.55 -6.42
CA GLU A 98 5.80 -1.39 -5.73
C GLU A 98 7.26 -1.07 -6.12
N ASN A 99 7.70 -1.51 -7.30
CA ASN A 99 9.07 -1.31 -7.77
C ASN A 99 9.30 0.15 -8.15
N ASN A 100 10.42 0.72 -7.70
CA ASN A 100 10.88 2.06 -8.07
C ASN A 100 9.86 3.18 -7.73
N LEU A 101 9.02 2.98 -6.72
CA LEU A 101 8.03 3.98 -6.28
C LEU A 101 8.58 4.88 -5.18
N ILE A 102 9.07 4.29 -4.08
CA ILE A 102 9.66 5.00 -2.96
C ILE A 102 11.03 4.38 -2.72
N LYS A 103 12.08 5.18 -2.89
CA LYS A 103 13.46 4.75 -2.65
C LYS A 103 13.95 5.40 -1.37
N PHE A 104 14.50 4.59 -0.47
CA PHE A 104 15.22 5.07 0.68
C PHE A 104 16.69 4.70 0.53
N ASN A 105 17.56 5.63 0.92
CA ASN A 105 18.99 5.35 0.95
C ASN A 105 19.26 4.45 2.17
N ALA A 106 19.70 3.22 1.93
CA ALA A 106 19.94 2.23 2.97
C ALA A 106 21.42 2.08 3.33
N GLY A 107 22.24 3.11 3.08
CA GLY A 107 23.69 3.10 3.29
C GLY A 107 24.49 2.22 2.32
N SER A 108 23.80 1.33 1.58
CA SER A 108 24.32 0.43 0.54
C SER A 108 23.67 0.72 -0.83
N GLY A 109 23.18 1.95 -1.01
CA GLY A 109 22.44 2.39 -2.19
C GLY A 109 20.94 2.58 -1.94
N ASN A 110 20.23 2.96 -3.00
CA ASN A 110 18.79 3.19 -2.98
C ASN A 110 18.05 1.84 -2.98
N LYS A 111 17.32 1.55 -1.90
CA LYS A 111 16.44 0.39 -1.80
C LYS A 111 14.99 0.84 -1.95
N ASP A 112 14.20 0.06 -2.68
CA ASP A 112 12.76 0.29 -2.75
C ASP A 112 12.13 -0.05 -1.41
N GLN A 113 11.32 0.86 -0.87
CA GLN A 113 10.48 0.62 0.31
C GLN A 113 9.31 -0.27 -0.08
N LYS A 114 9.61 -1.55 -0.25
CA LYS A 114 8.62 -2.59 -0.50
C LYS A 114 8.14 -3.16 0.82
N ARG A 115 6.82 -3.34 0.93
CA ARG A 115 6.22 -4.00 2.08
C ARG A 115 6.56 -5.50 2.10
N PRO A 116 6.57 -6.13 3.29
CA PRO A 116 6.81 -7.56 3.40
C PRO A 116 5.73 -8.33 2.62
N CYS A 117 6.13 -8.91 1.50
CA CYS A 117 5.28 -9.77 0.69
C CYS A 117 5.56 -11.23 1.05
N LYS A 118 4.52 -12.00 1.35
CA LYS A 118 4.63 -13.43 1.66
C LYS A 118 4.32 -14.25 0.40
N ALA A 119 4.99 -15.37 0.19
CA ALA A 119 4.88 -16.16 -1.06
C ALA A 119 3.46 -16.53 -1.52
N ALA A 120 2.47 -16.55 -0.62
CA ALA A 120 1.06 -16.81 -0.93
C ALA A 120 0.22 -15.54 -1.16
N ASP A 121 0.84 -14.36 -1.21
CA ASP A 121 0.20 -13.09 -1.53
C ASP A 121 0.17 -12.93 -3.05
N VAL A 122 -1.03 -12.73 -3.59
CA VAL A 122 -1.24 -12.66 -5.04
C VAL A 122 -2.22 -11.55 -5.37
N LYS A 123 -1.95 -10.80 -6.43
CA LYS A 123 -2.82 -9.75 -6.97
C LYS A 123 -3.21 -10.19 -8.38
N LYS A 124 -4.50 -10.39 -8.62
CA LYS A 124 -5.03 -10.94 -9.87
C LYS A 124 -6.08 -10.00 -10.45
N THR A 125 -5.95 -9.63 -11.71
CA THR A 125 -7.10 -9.11 -12.47
C THR A 125 -7.88 -10.28 -13.07
N PHE A 126 -9.17 -10.07 -13.24
CA PHE A 126 -10.11 -10.96 -13.91
C PHE A 126 -10.95 -10.08 -14.82
N VAL A 127 -11.08 -10.43 -16.09
CA VAL A 127 -12.06 -9.81 -16.98
C VAL A 127 -12.94 -10.91 -17.55
N ASN A 128 -14.25 -10.72 -17.47
CA ASN A 128 -15.23 -11.60 -18.06
C ASN A 128 -16.08 -10.77 -19.03
N GLN A 129 -16.08 -11.16 -20.31
CA GLN A 129 -16.88 -10.51 -21.35
C GLN A 129 -18.05 -11.42 -21.69
N ASN A 130 -19.28 -10.89 -21.61
CA ASN A 130 -20.50 -11.63 -21.91
C ASN A 130 -21.39 -10.77 -22.82
N GLY A 131 -21.23 -10.91 -24.13
CA GLY A 131 -21.78 -9.99 -25.13
C GLY A 131 -21.14 -8.59 -25.04
N ASP A 132 -21.95 -7.53 -25.10
CA ASP A 132 -21.51 -6.13 -24.90
C ASP A 132 -21.05 -5.82 -23.46
N ARG A 133 -21.30 -6.73 -22.50
CA ARG A 133 -21.02 -6.48 -21.09
C ARG A 133 -19.62 -6.94 -20.73
N VAL A 134 -18.78 -5.99 -20.35
CA VAL A 134 -17.43 -6.24 -19.84
C VAL A 134 -17.45 -6.15 -18.31
N LEU A 135 -17.10 -7.24 -17.64
CA LEU A 135 -17.00 -7.33 -16.19
C LEU A 135 -15.53 -7.39 -15.78
N GLY A 136 -14.98 -6.27 -15.32
CA GLY A 136 -13.62 -6.19 -14.80
C GLY A 136 -13.61 -6.37 -13.29
N ARG A 137 -12.81 -7.30 -12.76
CA ARG A 137 -12.64 -7.53 -11.33
C ARG A 137 -11.15 -7.58 -10.98
N VAL A 138 -10.76 -6.92 -9.90
CA VAL A 138 -9.41 -7.00 -9.35
C VAL A 138 -9.48 -7.64 -7.95
N ASN A 139 -8.80 -8.77 -7.81
CA ASN A 139 -8.71 -9.55 -6.59
C ASN A 139 -7.32 -9.36 -5.99
N PHE A 140 -7.29 -9.14 -4.69
CA PHE A 140 -6.04 -9.03 -3.97
C PHE A 140 -6.05 -9.89 -2.73
N PHE A 141 -5.03 -10.72 -2.63
CA PHE A 141 -4.81 -11.69 -1.57
C PHE A 141 -3.55 -11.27 -0.80
N THR A 142 -3.70 -10.90 0.47
CA THR A 142 -2.58 -10.47 1.33
C THR A 142 -2.56 -11.26 2.65
N GLY A 143 -1.39 -11.33 3.30
CA GLY A 143 -1.22 -12.06 4.56
C GLY A 143 -1.33 -13.58 4.42
N LYS A 144 -0.71 -14.17 3.40
CA LYS A 144 -0.83 -15.58 2.99
C LYS A 144 -2.23 -15.94 2.47
N GLY A 145 -2.85 -15.03 1.73
CA GLY A 145 -4.19 -15.22 1.16
C GLY A 145 -5.37 -15.19 2.15
N LYS A 146 -5.11 -14.91 3.44
CA LYS A 146 -6.15 -14.78 4.47
C LYS A 146 -6.96 -13.50 4.35
N ARG A 147 -6.34 -12.41 3.90
CA ARG A 147 -7.01 -11.13 3.66
C ARG A 147 -7.33 -11.01 2.19
N LYS A 148 -8.61 -10.83 1.88
CA LYS A 148 -9.11 -10.76 0.50
C LYS A 148 -9.81 -9.42 0.31
N LYS A 149 -9.46 -8.70 -0.76
CA LYS A 149 -10.18 -7.50 -1.19
C LYS A 149 -10.51 -7.61 -2.67
N TYR A 150 -11.74 -7.25 -3.00
CA TYR A 150 -12.33 -7.37 -4.33
C TYR A 150 -12.82 -5.99 -4.75
N LEU A 151 -12.44 -5.54 -5.93
CA LEU A 151 -13.13 -4.45 -6.62
C LEU A 151 -13.65 -5.00 -7.95
N GLY A 152 -14.89 -4.67 -8.31
CA GLY A 152 -15.46 -5.02 -9.61
C GLY A 152 -16.14 -3.82 -10.26
N VAL A 153 -16.07 -3.72 -11.58
CA VAL A 153 -16.82 -2.79 -12.42
C VAL A 153 -17.49 -3.58 -13.54
N VAL A 154 -18.71 -3.18 -13.89
CA VAL A 154 -19.44 -3.69 -15.05
C VAL A 154 -19.60 -2.53 -16.02
N VAL A 155 -19.11 -2.71 -17.24
CA VAL A 155 -19.34 -1.80 -18.38
C VAL A 155 -20.37 -2.47 -19.28
N LYS A 156 -21.34 -1.68 -19.76
CA LYS A 156 -22.40 -2.10 -20.69
C LYS A 156 -22.26 -1.28 -21.97
#